data_AF-A0A5D2Z6G5-F1
#
_entry.id   AF-A0A5D2Z6G5-F1
#
_cell.length_a   1.000
_cell.length_b   1.000
_cell.length_c   1.000
_cell.angle_alpha   90.00
_cell.angle_beta   90.00
_cell.angle_gamma   90.00
#
_symmetry.space_group_name_H-M   'P 1'
#
loop_
_entity.id
_entity.type
_entity.pdbx_description
1 polymer ?
#
loop_
_entity_poly.entity_id
_entity_poly.type
_entity_poly.pdbx_seq_one_letter_code
_entity_poly.pdbx_strand_id
1 'polypeptide(L)'
;MERRCEIGEGGKPSLVADLLGDPICRVRHFPSHIMLVAEYGDGREIVGVIRGCIKTVTRGNSLYVKLAYILGLRVAPSHRRLGIGKKLVQKLEEWCKKNGAEYVYMATDCTNEASINLFTRKCEYTKFRTPTMLVQPVHAHYKSLGSGIAIVQLNPKLAETLYRRAFANSEFFPKDIEKILSNKLSLGTFMALPKKSLPKWDPKTGILPPSFAIMSVWSTKQLFRLQVKGVSMLTYACCMASRVLDAWMPWMMLPSFPDVFRKFWVYFLYGLHMEGKNGPRLMKSLCAFAHNMGRDDDGCGAVVAEVGQRDPVREVIPHWRKLSMSEDLWCIKKLNYRSDEKCGLSDWLNSRPSSPLIFVDPRDI
;
A
#
# COMPACT_ATOMS: atom_id res chain seq x y z
N MET A 1 19.02 0.00 14.70
CA MET A 1 17.61 0.08 15.16
C MET A 1 16.65 -0.70 14.28
N GLU A 2 16.64 -0.50 12.96
CA GLU A 2 15.66 -1.13 12.04
C GLU A 2 15.75 -2.65 11.99
N ARG A 3 16.96 -3.21 11.96
CA ARG A 3 17.20 -4.67 12.05
C ARG A 3 16.75 -5.30 13.39
N ARG A 4 16.49 -4.48 14.42
CA ARG A 4 16.15 -4.92 15.79
C ARG A 4 14.67 -4.74 16.15
N CYS A 5 13.87 -4.11 15.28
CA CYS A 5 12.45 -3.87 15.53
C CYS A 5 11.61 -4.78 14.60
N GLU A 6 11.26 -5.96 15.09
CA GLU A 6 10.36 -6.89 14.40
C GLU A 6 8.95 -6.31 14.22
N ILE A 7 8.27 -6.68 13.13
CA ILE A 7 6.83 -6.45 12.95
C ILE A 7 6.12 -7.68 13.54
N GLY A 8 5.71 -7.59 14.81
CA GLY A 8 5.03 -8.67 15.52
C GLY A 8 5.22 -8.61 17.03
N GLU A 9 4.43 -9.40 17.76
CA GLU A 9 4.65 -9.66 19.19
C GLU A 9 5.75 -10.71 19.37
N GLY A 10 6.61 -10.55 20.39
CA GLY A 10 7.71 -11.49 20.66
C GLY A 10 7.20 -12.93 20.88
N GLY A 11 7.84 -13.90 20.24
CA GLY A 11 7.49 -15.33 20.33
C GLY A 11 6.47 -15.82 19.28
N LYS A 12 5.94 -14.93 18.43
CA LYS A 12 5.07 -15.27 17.29
C LYS A 12 5.79 -15.06 15.95
N PRO A 13 5.29 -15.63 14.84
CA PRO A 13 5.81 -15.32 13.51
C PRO A 13 5.82 -13.81 13.27
N SER A 14 6.99 -13.25 12.93
CA SER A 14 7.17 -11.82 12.72
C SER A 14 7.73 -11.54 11.33
N LEU A 15 7.27 -10.44 10.72
CA LEU A 15 7.78 -9.98 9.43
C LEU A 15 8.90 -8.98 9.68
N VAL A 16 10.07 -9.23 9.10
CA VAL A 16 11.23 -8.35 9.23
C VAL A 16 11.48 -7.67 7.89
N ALA A 17 11.58 -6.35 7.91
CA ALA A 17 11.95 -5.54 6.76
C ALA A 17 13.43 -5.13 6.83
N ASP A 18 14.18 -5.43 5.77
CA ASP A 18 15.55 -4.97 5.53
C ASP A 18 15.52 -3.84 4.51
N LEU A 19 15.79 -2.61 4.95
CA LEU A 19 15.74 -1.40 4.11
C LEU A 19 16.97 -1.23 3.20
N LEU A 20 17.78 -2.27 3.00
CA LEU A 20 18.92 -2.28 2.07
C LEU A 20 19.97 -1.18 2.34
N GLY A 21 20.05 -0.71 3.60
CA GLY A 21 20.95 0.38 3.98
C GLY A 21 20.44 1.79 3.65
N ASP A 22 19.21 1.93 3.13
CA ASP A 22 18.59 3.23 2.91
C ASP A 22 17.43 3.48 3.89
N PRO A 23 17.66 4.22 4.98
CA PRO A 23 16.65 4.47 5.98
C PRO A 23 15.56 5.45 5.51
N ILE A 24 15.68 6.13 4.38
CA ILE A 24 14.64 7.04 3.86
C ILE A 24 13.91 6.46 2.64
N CYS A 25 14.12 5.17 2.34
CA CYS A 25 13.64 4.57 1.10
C CYS A 25 12.14 4.68 0.86
N ARG A 26 11.36 4.62 1.95
CA ARG A 26 9.88 4.70 1.94
C ARG A 26 9.32 6.12 1.85
N VAL A 27 10.17 7.15 1.94
CA VAL A 27 9.74 8.56 1.86
C VAL A 27 10.43 9.38 0.77
N ARG A 28 11.56 8.89 0.24
CA ARG A 28 12.36 9.63 -0.76
C ARG A 28 11.63 9.92 -2.07
N HIS A 29 10.55 9.20 -2.36
CA HIS A 29 9.75 9.40 -3.57
C HIS A 29 8.70 10.52 -3.44
N PHE A 30 8.62 11.17 -2.27
CA PHE A 30 7.83 12.38 -2.07
C PHE A 30 8.69 13.63 -2.18
N PRO A 31 8.22 14.69 -2.86
CA PRO A 31 8.97 15.94 -2.97
C PRO A 31 9.31 16.60 -1.62
N SER A 32 8.42 16.45 -0.63
CA SER A 32 8.62 16.95 0.73
C SER A 32 8.61 15.78 1.69
N HIS A 33 9.77 15.45 2.25
CA HIS A 33 9.94 14.35 3.21
C HIS A 33 11.00 14.69 4.26
N ILE A 34 10.92 14.02 5.41
CA ILE A 34 11.87 14.15 6.50
C ILE A 34 11.97 12.83 7.27
N MET A 35 13.14 12.61 7.89
CA MET A 35 13.34 11.61 8.93
C MET A 35 13.86 12.32 10.17
N LEU A 36 13.23 12.08 11.31
CA LEU A 36 13.68 12.55 12.61
C LEU A 36 14.16 11.37 13.45
N VAL A 37 15.22 11.58 14.22
CA VAL A 37 15.76 10.60 15.15
C VAL A 37 15.72 11.14 16.58
N ALA A 38 15.64 10.23 17.55
CA ALA A 38 15.86 10.55 18.95
C ALA A 38 17.20 9.95 19.38
N GLU A 39 18.10 10.82 19.81
CA GLU A 39 19.40 10.47 20.37
C GLU A 39 19.30 10.42 21.90
N TYR A 40 20.03 9.51 22.54
CA TYR A 40 20.04 9.33 23.99
C TYR A 40 21.46 9.15 24.53
N GLY A 41 21.74 9.76 25.69
CA GLY A 41 23.04 9.72 26.36
C GLY A 41 24.14 10.54 25.68
N ASP A 42 25.31 10.61 26.32
CA ASP A 42 26.47 11.37 25.81
C ASP A 42 27.02 10.80 24.51
N GLY A 43 26.87 9.49 24.31
CA GLY A 43 27.21 8.79 23.07
C GLY A 43 26.24 9.02 21.91
N ARG A 44 25.17 9.80 22.11
CA ARG A 44 24.14 10.12 21.09
C ARG A 44 23.59 8.89 20.38
N GLU A 45 23.30 7.83 21.14
CA GLU A 45 22.76 6.60 20.56
C GLU A 45 21.36 6.85 19.99
N ILE A 46 21.10 6.41 18.75
CA ILE A 46 19.78 6.53 18.13
C ILE A 46 18.83 5.47 18.72
N VAL A 47 17.92 5.94 19.58
CA VAL A 47 16.93 5.11 20.30
C VAL A 47 15.50 5.29 19.76
N GLY A 48 15.30 6.23 18.84
CA GLY A 48 14.00 6.58 18.25
C GLY A 48 14.15 6.99 16.78
N VAL A 49 13.17 6.65 15.93
CA VAL A 49 13.08 7.16 14.56
C VAL A 49 11.63 7.34 14.16
N ILE A 50 11.35 8.37 13.36
CA ILE A 50 10.06 8.61 12.71
C ILE A 50 10.32 9.23 11.34
N ARG A 51 9.47 8.93 10.37
CA ARG A 51 9.52 9.53 9.04
C ARG A 51 8.20 10.22 8.74
N GLY A 52 8.27 11.25 7.92
CA GLY A 52 7.08 11.84 7.36
C GLY A 52 7.29 12.34 5.95
N CYS A 53 6.21 12.43 5.20
CA CYS A 53 6.15 13.07 3.90
C CYS A 53 4.88 13.91 3.77
N ILE A 54 4.86 14.82 2.81
CA ILE A 54 3.69 15.65 2.48
C ILE A 54 3.36 15.45 1.01
N LYS A 55 2.08 15.21 0.75
CA LYS A 55 1.50 15.09 -0.58
C LYS A 55 0.25 15.96 -0.70
N THR A 56 -0.14 16.25 -1.94
CA THR A 56 -1.39 16.95 -2.23
C THR A 56 -2.38 15.97 -2.80
N VAL A 57 -3.51 15.79 -2.11
CA VAL A 57 -4.52 14.80 -2.46
C VAL A 57 -5.91 15.42 -2.45
N THR A 58 -6.86 14.80 -3.14
CA THR A 58 -8.27 15.16 -3.02
C THR A 58 -8.88 14.59 -1.72
N ARG A 59 -9.74 15.39 -1.08
CA ARG A 59 -10.62 14.94 0.03
C ARG A 59 -11.95 14.33 -0.47
N GLY A 60 -12.11 14.20 -1.78
CA GLY A 60 -13.38 14.02 -2.47
C GLY A 60 -13.79 15.29 -3.23
N ASN A 61 -14.61 15.14 -4.28
CA ASN A 61 -15.14 16.23 -5.11
C ASN A 61 -14.07 17.16 -5.71
N SER A 62 -12.90 16.62 -6.08
CA SER A 62 -11.77 17.38 -6.65
C SER A 62 -11.22 18.52 -5.78
N LEU A 63 -11.51 18.54 -4.48
CA LEU A 63 -10.97 19.53 -3.55
C LEU A 63 -9.63 19.04 -2.99
N TYR A 64 -8.55 19.73 -3.35
CA TYR A 64 -7.19 19.35 -2.97
C TYR A 64 -6.78 19.95 -1.62
N VAL A 65 -6.13 19.13 -0.81
CA VAL A 65 -5.55 19.51 0.48
C VAL A 65 -4.10 19.02 0.58
N LYS A 66 -3.28 19.72 1.37
CA LYS A 66 -1.96 19.20 1.74
C LYS A 66 -2.09 18.23 2.91
N LEU A 67 -1.73 16.98 2.68
CA LEU A 67 -1.82 15.88 3.62
C LEU A 67 -0.43 15.36 3.95
N ALA A 68 -0.10 15.30 5.24
CA ALA A 68 1.10 14.65 5.73
C ALA A 68 0.84 13.17 6.04
N TYR A 69 1.80 12.30 5.76
CA TYR A 69 1.79 10.90 6.16
C TYR A 69 2.92 10.63 7.14
N ILE A 70 2.61 10.00 8.27
CA ILE A 70 3.59 9.53 9.27
C ILE A 70 3.80 8.05 9.11
N LEU A 71 5.05 7.63 8.99
CA LEU A 71 5.41 6.23 8.86
C LEU A 71 6.72 5.88 9.58
N GLY A 72 6.90 4.59 9.82
CA GLY A 72 8.14 4.04 10.34
C GLY A 72 8.52 4.53 11.74
N LEU A 73 7.54 4.92 12.56
CA LEU A 73 7.77 5.26 13.97
C LEU A 73 8.26 4.01 14.72
N ARG A 74 9.48 4.08 15.26
CA ARG A 74 10.05 3.02 16.10
C ARG A 74 10.76 3.64 17.30
N VAL A 75 10.68 2.97 18.45
CA VAL A 75 11.42 3.28 19.67
C VAL A 75 12.04 1.98 20.18
N ALA A 76 13.33 2.04 20.52
CA ALA A 76 14.10 0.90 21.02
C ALA A 76 13.40 0.31 22.25
N PRO A 77 13.26 -1.03 22.36
CA PRO A 77 12.54 -1.66 23.47
C PRO A 77 12.96 -1.16 24.86
N SER A 78 14.28 -1.01 25.09
CA SER A 78 14.87 -0.52 26.34
C SER A 78 14.53 0.94 26.68
N HIS A 79 14.05 1.73 25.71
CA HIS A 79 13.74 3.15 25.86
C HIS A 79 12.25 3.45 25.62
N ARG A 80 11.41 2.42 25.60
CA ARG A 80 9.94 2.58 25.52
C ARG A 80 9.43 3.18 26.83
N ARG A 81 8.24 3.79 26.76
CA ARG A 81 7.54 4.44 27.89
C ARG A 81 8.25 5.67 28.50
N LEU A 82 9.36 6.12 27.92
CA LEU A 82 10.04 7.39 28.28
C LEU A 82 9.50 8.63 27.51
N GLY A 83 8.32 8.55 26.90
CA GLY A 83 7.74 9.66 26.12
C GLY A 83 8.39 9.94 24.75
N ILE A 84 9.44 9.23 24.37
CA ILE A 84 10.20 9.43 23.11
C ILE A 84 9.27 9.41 21.88
N GLY A 85 8.42 8.39 21.76
CA GLY A 85 7.51 8.26 20.61
C GLY A 85 6.55 9.45 20.47
N LYS A 86 6.01 9.95 21.59
CA LYS A 86 5.14 11.15 21.60
C LYS A 86 5.92 12.38 21.14
N LYS A 87 7.14 12.58 21.65
CA LYS A 87 7.98 13.73 21.30
C LYS A 87 8.37 13.73 19.81
N LEU A 88 8.69 12.55 19.26
CA LEU A 88 8.95 12.38 17.83
C LEU A 88 7.73 12.76 16.97
N VAL A 89 6.53 12.28 17.35
CA VAL A 89 5.28 12.64 16.64
C VAL A 89 5.02 14.15 16.71
N GLN A 90 5.15 14.77 17.89
CA GLN A 90 4.96 16.22 18.05
C GLN A 90 5.92 17.03 17.18
N LYS A 91 7.21 16.65 17.15
CA LYS A 91 8.20 17.34 16.31
C LYS A 91 7.94 17.16 14.82
N LEU A 92 7.45 16.00 14.41
CA LEU A 92 7.03 15.78 13.04
C LEU A 92 5.80 16.61 12.69
N GLU A 93 4.80 16.71 13.58
CA GLU A 93 3.62 17.55 13.40
C GLU A 93 3.97 19.04 13.26
N GLU A 94 4.92 19.55 14.05
CA GLU A 94 5.46 20.91 13.92
C GLU A 94 6.04 21.14 12.51
N TRP A 95 6.85 20.20 12.01
CA TRP A 95 7.39 20.26 10.66
C TRP A 95 6.28 20.22 9.60
N CYS A 96 5.27 19.35 9.76
CA CYS A 96 4.13 19.26 8.86
C CYS A 96 3.35 20.59 8.78
N LYS A 97 3.06 21.20 9.94
CA LYS A 97 2.39 22.51 10.03
C LYS A 97 3.20 23.60 9.32
N LYS A 98 4.51 23.67 9.57
CA LYS A 98 5.41 24.63 8.92
C LYS A 98 5.45 24.49 7.41
N ASN A 99 5.28 23.26 6.89
CA ASN A 99 5.23 22.98 5.46
C ASN A 99 3.80 23.06 4.86
N GLY A 100 2.84 23.55 5.64
CA GLY A 100 1.48 23.84 5.20
C GLY A 100 0.58 22.62 5.08
N ALA A 101 0.90 21.50 5.73
CA ALA A 101 -0.03 20.37 5.83
C ALA A 101 -1.24 20.76 6.68
N GLU A 102 -2.44 20.55 6.13
CA GLU A 102 -3.71 20.80 6.82
C GLU A 102 -4.13 19.62 7.69
N TYR A 103 -3.82 18.41 7.21
CA TYR A 103 -4.10 17.15 7.86
C TYR A 103 -2.83 16.31 7.94
N VAL A 104 -2.80 15.39 8.89
CA VAL A 104 -1.78 14.35 9.00
C VAL A 104 -2.45 13.02 9.27
N TYR A 105 -2.00 11.96 8.62
CA TYR A 105 -2.49 10.61 8.88
C TYR A 105 -1.35 9.62 9.11
N MET A 106 -1.70 8.49 9.69
CA MET A 106 -0.84 7.34 9.92
C MET A 106 -1.64 6.07 9.69
N ALA A 107 -0.95 5.00 9.33
CA ALA A 107 -1.53 3.67 9.23
C ALA A 107 -0.87 2.75 10.25
N THR A 108 -1.65 1.86 10.85
CA THR A 108 -1.15 0.82 11.74
C THR A 108 -2.06 -0.40 11.67
N ASP A 109 -1.48 -1.59 11.84
CA ASP A 109 -2.25 -2.81 12.04
C ASP A 109 -3.22 -2.65 13.23
N CYS A 110 -4.43 -3.20 13.11
CA CYS A 110 -5.50 -3.04 14.09
C CYS A 110 -5.22 -3.74 15.44
N THR A 111 -4.26 -4.66 15.49
CA THR A 111 -3.81 -5.34 16.73
C THR A 111 -2.68 -4.59 17.44
N ASN A 112 -2.08 -3.57 16.82
CA ASN A 112 -1.00 -2.79 17.42
C ASN A 112 -1.52 -1.76 18.43
N GLU A 113 -2.01 -2.24 19.57
CA GLU A 113 -2.60 -1.42 20.64
C GLU A 113 -1.68 -0.30 21.12
N ALA A 114 -0.37 -0.53 21.17
CA ALA A 114 0.61 0.46 21.59
C ALA A 114 0.63 1.68 20.65
N SER A 115 0.60 1.44 19.33
CA SER A 115 0.51 2.49 18.32
C SER A 115 -0.85 3.19 18.38
N ILE A 116 -1.94 2.42 18.41
CA ILE A 116 -3.30 2.96 18.46
C ILE A 116 -3.47 3.89 19.67
N ASN A 117 -3.03 3.46 20.86
CA ASN A 117 -3.13 4.25 22.08
C ASN A 117 -2.24 5.50 22.05
N LEU A 118 -1.04 5.42 21.45
CA LEU A 118 -0.18 6.60 21.27
C LEU A 118 -0.89 7.65 20.41
N PHE A 119 -1.36 7.28 19.23
CA PHE A 119 -1.94 8.25 18.30
C PHE A 119 -3.31 8.75 18.75
N THR A 120 -4.22 7.86 19.16
CA THR A 120 -5.60 8.26 19.51
C THR A 120 -5.72 8.92 20.88
N ARG A 121 -4.98 8.43 21.90
CA ARG A 121 -5.13 8.93 23.28
C ARG A 121 -4.09 9.98 23.67
N LYS A 122 -2.90 9.98 23.06
CA LYS A 122 -1.78 10.86 23.46
C LYS A 122 -1.43 11.93 22.44
N CYS A 123 -1.79 11.73 21.17
CA CYS A 123 -1.53 12.67 20.08
C CYS A 123 -2.82 13.18 19.41
N GLU A 124 -4.01 12.82 19.91
CA GLU A 124 -5.31 13.37 19.49
C GLU A 124 -5.67 13.07 18.02
N TYR A 125 -5.33 11.88 17.53
CA TYR A 125 -5.79 11.40 16.22
C TYR A 125 -7.16 10.75 16.36
N THR A 126 -7.99 10.91 15.33
CA THR A 126 -9.25 10.19 15.19
C THR A 126 -9.08 8.99 14.26
N LYS A 127 -9.80 7.90 14.56
CA LYS A 127 -9.90 6.76 13.63
C LYS A 127 -10.63 7.23 12.38
N PHE A 128 -10.13 6.88 11.20
CA PHE A 128 -10.62 7.45 9.94
C PHE A 128 -11.09 6.41 8.94
N ARG A 129 -10.19 5.54 8.47
CA ARG A 129 -10.47 4.53 7.45
C ARG A 129 -9.88 3.19 7.86
N THR A 130 -10.46 2.12 7.34
CA THR A 130 -10.05 0.75 7.63
C THR A 130 -9.89 -0.04 6.33
N PRO A 131 -8.91 0.29 5.47
CA PRO A 131 -8.65 -0.52 4.29
C PRO A 131 -8.17 -1.93 4.67
N THR A 132 -8.30 -2.85 3.72
CA THR A 132 -7.85 -4.23 3.86
C THR A 132 -6.62 -4.44 2.98
N MET A 133 -5.54 -4.96 3.55
CA MET A 133 -4.37 -5.40 2.80
C MET A 133 -4.56 -6.86 2.35
N LEU A 134 -4.77 -7.03 1.05
CA LEU A 134 -4.97 -8.32 0.39
C LEU A 134 -3.64 -8.84 -0.14
N VAL A 135 -3.25 -10.04 0.30
CA VAL A 135 -1.97 -10.65 -0.05
C VAL A 135 -2.20 -11.91 -0.88
N GLN A 136 -1.59 -11.95 -2.06
CA GLN A 136 -1.56 -13.10 -2.95
C GLN A 136 -0.12 -13.60 -3.10
N PRO A 137 0.21 -14.79 -2.58
CA PRO A 137 1.50 -15.42 -2.87
C PRO A 137 1.76 -15.56 -4.36
N VAL A 138 3.03 -15.36 -4.76
CA VAL A 138 3.52 -15.76 -6.07
C VAL A 138 3.88 -17.25 -6.00
N HIS A 139 3.13 -18.06 -6.75
CA HIS A 139 3.30 -19.51 -6.80
C HIS A 139 4.19 -19.92 -7.97
N ALA A 140 4.66 -21.17 -7.95
CA ALA A 140 5.50 -21.74 -9.01
C ALA A 140 4.80 -21.82 -10.38
N HIS A 141 3.48 -21.90 -10.40
CA HIS A 141 2.69 -22.12 -11.62
C HIS A 141 2.11 -20.83 -12.19
N TYR A 142 2.11 -20.72 -13.52
CA TYR A 142 1.42 -19.64 -14.22
C TYR A 142 -0.09 -19.73 -14.02
N LYS A 143 -0.71 -18.57 -13.80
CA LYS A 143 -2.17 -18.44 -13.77
C LYS A 143 -2.71 -18.19 -15.16
N SER A 144 -3.81 -18.86 -15.50
CA SER A 144 -4.50 -18.62 -16.76
C SER A 144 -5.14 -17.23 -16.79
N LEU A 145 -4.91 -16.50 -17.88
CA LEU A 145 -5.50 -15.18 -18.13
C LEU A 145 -6.90 -15.27 -18.76
N GLY A 146 -7.29 -16.46 -19.24
CA GLY A 146 -8.55 -16.66 -19.96
C GLY A 146 -8.46 -16.24 -21.44
N SER A 147 -8.83 -17.16 -22.34
CA SER A 147 -8.65 -17.03 -23.80
C SER A 147 -9.41 -15.87 -24.46
N GLY A 148 -10.46 -15.37 -23.82
CA GLY A 148 -11.31 -14.29 -24.32
C GLY A 148 -10.92 -12.88 -23.86
N ILE A 149 -9.80 -12.73 -23.15
CA ILE A 149 -9.35 -11.47 -22.54
C ILE A 149 -8.09 -10.99 -23.24
N ALA A 150 -8.02 -9.70 -23.53
CA ALA A 150 -6.82 -9.01 -23.97
C ALA A 150 -6.32 -8.10 -22.84
N ILE A 151 -5.02 -8.14 -22.57
CA ILE A 151 -4.35 -7.24 -21.64
C ILE A 151 -3.39 -6.39 -22.44
N VAL A 152 -3.48 -5.08 -22.27
CA VAL A 152 -2.67 -4.09 -22.98
C VAL A 152 -2.01 -3.16 -21.98
N GLN A 153 -0.75 -2.84 -22.21
CA GLN A 153 -0.06 -1.80 -21.45
C GLN A 153 -0.46 -0.43 -22.00
N LEU A 154 -0.85 0.47 -21.11
CA LEU A 154 -1.29 1.82 -21.46
C LEU A 154 -0.10 2.77 -21.52
N ASN A 155 -0.20 3.76 -22.41
CA ASN A 155 0.67 4.93 -22.37
C ASN A 155 0.42 5.70 -21.05
N PRO A 156 1.47 6.19 -20.35
CA PRO A 156 1.32 6.95 -19.11
C PRO A 156 0.34 8.12 -19.19
N LYS A 157 0.28 8.86 -20.32
CA LYS A 157 -0.67 9.98 -20.50
C LYS A 157 -2.13 9.51 -20.51
N LEU A 158 -2.39 8.36 -21.15
CA LEU A 158 -3.72 7.78 -21.18
C LEU A 158 -4.09 7.21 -19.80
N ALA A 159 -3.17 6.51 -19.15
CA ALA A 159 -3.36 6.00 -17.79
C ALA A 159 -3.71 7.14 -16.81
N GLU A 160 -3.03 8.28 -16.91
CA GLU A 160 -3.34 9.49 -16.14
C GLU A 160 -4.79 9.94 -16.37
N THR A 161 -5.22 10.11 -17.61
CA THR A 161 -6.60 10.53 -17.93
C THR A 161 -7.62 9.57 -17.33
N LEU A 162 -7.38 8.26 -17.44
CA LEU A 162 -8.29 7.24 -16.91
C LEU A 162 -8.34 7.24 -15.39
N TYR A 163 -7.20 7.41 -14.71
CA TYR A 163 -7.18 7.52 -13.26
C TYR A 163 -7.83 8.80 -12.77
N ARG A 164 -7.60 9.95 -13.41
CA ARG A 164 -8.31 11.18 -13.06
C ARG A 164 -9.82 11.04 -13.22
N ARG A 165 -10.29 10.30 -14.23
CA ARG A 165 -11.71 9.98 -14.41
C ARG A 165 -12.24 9.02 -13.35
N ALA A 166 -11.60 7.87 -13.16
CA ALA A 166 -12.04 6.82 -12.25
C ALA A 166 -12.03 7.27 -10.78
N PHE A 167 -11.03 8.06 -10.40
CA PHE A 167 -10.77 8.45 -9.01
C PHE A 167 -11.12 9.92 -8.71
N ALA A 168 -11.83 10.62 -9.61
CA ALA A 168 -12.22 12.03 -9.47
C ALA A 168 -12.86 12.38 -8.12
N ASN A 169 -13.69 11.47 -7.61
CA ASN A 169 -14.43 11.62 -6.35
C ASN A 169 -13.87 10.77 -5.21
N SER A 170 -12.76 10.07 -5.43
CA SER A 170 -12.12 9.27 -4.40
C SER A 170 -11.33 10.14 -3.42
N GLU A 171 -11.20 9.67 -2.20
CA GLU A 171 -10.29 10.26 -1.21
C GLU A 171 -8.86 9.81 -1.49
N PHE A 172 -7.88 10.61 -1.06
CA PHE A 172 -6.44 10.34 -1.16
C PHE A 172 -5.88 10.28 -2.58
N PHE A 173 -6.67 10.52 -3.62
CA PHE A 173 -6.15 10.54 -4.99
C PHE A 173 -5.14 11.70 -5.18
N PRO A 174 -3.90 11.39 -5.61
CA PRO A 174 -2.82 12.37 -5.65
C PRO A 174 -2.99 13.33 -6.82
N LYS A 175 -2.72 14.62 -6.55
CA LYS A 175 -2.69 15.65 -7.60
C LYS A 175 -1.66 15.31 -8.68
N ASP A 176 -0.53 14.74 -8.25
CA ASP A 176 0.66 14.43 -9.03
C ASP A 176 0.73 12.96 -9.51
N ILE A 177 -0.41 12.36 -9.85
CA ILE A 177 -0.50 10.97 -10.33
C ILE A 177 0.47 10.67 -11.49
N GLU A 178 0.76 11.65 -12.35
CA GLU A 178 1.71 11.54 -13.45
C GLU A 178 3.15 11.22 -12.98
N LYS A 179 3.54 11.73 -11.81
CA LYS A 179 4.84 11.42 -11.21
C LYS A 179 4.92 10.01 -10.66
N ILE A 180 3.80 9.47 -10.20
CA ILE A 180 3.70 8.07 -9.75
C ILE A 180 3.82 7.14 -10.96
N LEU A 181 3.07 7.43 -12.03
CA LEU A 181 3.06 6.63 -13.27
C LEU A 181 4.40 6.63 -14.00
N SER A 182 5.17 7.72 -13.92
CA SER A 182 6.50 7.85 -14.54
C SER A 182 7.65 7.40 -13.63
N ASN A 183 7.37 7.00 -12.40
CA ASN A 183 8.40 6.53 -11.47
C ASN A 183 8.99 5.19 -11.95
N LYS A 184 10.31 5.01 -11.81
CA LYS A 184 11.02 3.77 -12.16
C LYS A 184 10.52 2.53 -11.41
N LEU A 185 9.89 2.72 -10.24
CA LEU A 185 9.29 1.64 -9.46
C LEU A 185 7.90 1.24 -9.99
N SER A 186 7.24 2.09 -10.79
CA SER A 186 6.03 1.71 -11.51
C SER A 186 6.42 0.91 -12.75
N LEU A 187 6.04 -0.37 -12.79
CA LEU A 187 6.32 -1.28 -13.90
C LEU A 187 5.37 -1.05 -15.09
N GLY A 188 4.29 -0.30 -14.87
CA GLY A 188 3.33 0.07 -15.90
C GLY A 188 1.88 0.01 -15.42
N THR A 189 1.02 0.57 -16.26
CA THR A 189 -0.44 0.50 -16.13
C THR A 189 -0.99 -0.42 -17.20
N PHE A 190 -1.82 -1.37 -16.79
CA PHE A 190 -2.39 -2.39 -17.66
C PHE A 190 -3.91 -2.29 -17.66
N MET A 191 -4.51 -2.43 -18.84
CA MET A 191 -5.95 -2.53 -19.01
C MET A 191 -6.31 -3.92 -19.54
N ALA A 192 -7.29 -4.56 -18.91
CA ALA A 192 -7.92 -5.77 -19.43
C ALA A 192 -9.28 -5.42 -20.05
N LEU A 193 -9.51 -5.95 -21.24
CA LEU A 193 -10.78 -5.82 -21.97
C LEU A 193 -11.13 -7.13 -22.70
N PRO A 194 -12.40 -7.35 -23.07
CA PRO A 194 -12.76 -8.50 -23.89
C PRO A 194 -12.03 -8.44 -25.23
N LYS A 195 -11.47 -9.56 -25.69
CA LYS A 195 -10.68 -9.63 -26.94
C LYS A 195 -11.46 -9.17 -28.17
N LYS A 196 -12.78 -9.38 -28.17
CA LYS A 196 -13.71 -8.90 -29.22
C LYS A 196 -13.85 -7.37 -29.28
N SER A 197 -13.55 -6.68 -28.18
CA SER A 197 -13.61 -5.21 -28.08
C SER A 197 -12.31 -4.54 -28.49
N LEU A 198 -11.18 -5.26 -28.50
CA LEU A 198 -9.86 -4.71 -28.80
C LEU A 198 -9.75 -4.06 -30.18
N PRO A 199 -10.24 -4.67 -31.29
CA PRO A 199 -10.15 -4.03 -32.61
C PRO A 199 -11.03 -2.78 -32.76
N LYS A 200 -12.04 -2.62 -31.90
CA LYS A 200 -13.01 -1.51 -31.95
C LYS A 200 -12.61 -0.37 -31.02
N TRP A 201 -11.61 -0.58 -30.17
CA TRP A 201 -11.20 0.40 -29.19
C TRP A 201 -9.99 1.17 -29.74
N ASP A 202 -10.18 2.47 -29.95
CA ASP A 202 -9.09 3.40 -30.23
C ASP A 202 -8.75 4.19 -28.96
N PRO A 203 -7.57 3.95 -28.36
CA PRO A 203 -7.10 4.69 -27.19
C PRO A 203 -7.04 6.22 -27.38
N LYS A 204 -6.91 6.70 -28.62
CA LYS A 204 -6.81 8.14 -28.94
C LYS A 204 -8.15 8.87 -28.91
N THR A 205 -9.25 8.15 -29.12
CA THR A 205 -10.60 8.75 -29.13
C THR A 205 -11.13 9.09 -27.74
N GLY A 206 -10.50 8.56 -26.68
CA GLY A 206 -10.95 8.72 -25.30
C GLY A 206 -12.22 7.93 -24.96
N ILE A 207 -12.81 7.21 -25.92
CA ILE A 207 -13.97 6.34 -25.71
C ILE A 207 -13.49 5.05 -25.05
N LEU A 208 -14.02 4.74 -23.87
CA LEU A 208 -13.71 3.51 -23.15
C LEU A 208 -14.59 2.36 -23.63
N PRO A 209 -14.05 1.12 -23.66
CA PRO A 209 -14.88 -0.04 -23.96
C PRO A 209 -15.94 -0.23 -22.87
N PRO A 210 -17.09 -0.85 -23.18
CA PRO A 210 -18.22 -0.99 -22.25
C PRO A 210 -17.93 -1.89 -21.03
N SER A 211 -16.84 -2.66 -21.06
CA SER A 211 -16.33 -3.36 -19.90
C SER A 211 -14.82 -3.39 -19.94
N PHE A 212 -14.18 -2.92 -18.87
CA PHE A 212 -12.74 -2.96 -18.70
C PHE A 212 -12.36 -3.10 -17.23
N ALA A 213 -11.11 -3.47 -17.00
CA ALA A 213 -10.45 -3.28 -15.72
C ALA A 213 -9.11 -2.59 -15.98
N ILE A 214 -8.65 -1.79 -15.02
CA ILE A 214 -7.37 -1.09 -15.06
C ILE A 214 -6.65 -1.28 -13.72
N MET A 215 -5.33 -1.44 -13.79
CA MET A 215 -4.46 -1.68 -12.63
C MET A 215 -3.03 -1.27 -12.98
N SER A 216 -2.31 -0.70 -12.02
CA SER A 216 -0.87 -0.47 -12.14
C SER A 216 -0.09 -1.34 -11.15
N VAL A 217 1.16 -1.61 -11.49
CA VAL A 217 2.05 -2.47 -10.69
C VAL A 217 3.25 -1.66 -10.22
N TRP A 218 3.50 -1.68 -8.91
CA TRP A 218 4.65 -1.04 -8.27
C TRP A 218 5.60 -2.10 -7.68
N SER A 219 6.90 -1.98 -7.94
CA SER A 219 7.91 -2.91 -7.44
C SER A 219 8.60 -2.40 -6.18
N THR A 220 8.62 -3.22 -5.12
CA THR A 220 9.39 -2.92 -3.89
C THR A 220 10.81 -3.48 -3.92
N LYS A 221 11.24 -4.09 -5.03
CA LYS A 221 12.54 -4.78 -5.19
C LYS A 221 13.74 -3.93 -4.76
N GLN A 222 13.70 -2.62 -5.06
CA GLN A 222 14.76 -1.66 -4.73
C GLN A 222 14.52 -0.87 -3.43
N LEU A 223 13.39 -1.11 -2.75
CA LEU A 223 13.02 -0.40 -1.52
C LEU A 223 13.41 -1.18 -0.27
N PHE A 224 12.99 -2.44 -0.19
CA PHE A 224 13.25 -3.29 0.97
C PHE A 224 13.12 -4.78 0.63
N ARG A 225 13.68 -5.62 1.50
CA ARG A 225 13.42 -7.06 1.51
C ARG A 225 12.62 -7.43 2.75
N LEU A 226 11.68 -8.34 2.58
CA LEU A 226 10.89 -8.93 3.65
C LEU A 226 11.43 -10.32 3.98
N GLN A 227 11.29 -10.71 5.23
CA GLN A 227 11.60 -12.06 5.69
C GLN A 227 10.70 -12.42 6.87
N VAL A 228 10.03 -13.58 6.81
CA VAL A 228 9.28 -14.12 7.94
C VAL A 228 10.23 -14.87 8.86
N LYS A 229 10.23 -14.51 10.15
CA LYS A 229 11.00 -15.14 11.22
C LYS A 229 10.09 -15.61 12.36
N GLY A 230 10.61 -16.38 13.30
CA GLY A 230 9.86 -16.80 14.50
C GLY A 230 8.82 -17.91 14.26
N VAL A 231 8.95 -18.66 13.17
CA VAL A 231 8.08 -19.81 12.85
C VAL A 231 8.67 -21.09 13.45
N SER A 232 7.82 -21.98 13.97
CA SER A 232 8.27 -23.26 14.54
C SER A 232 8.92 -24.17 13.48
N MET A 233 9.85 -25.02 13.90
CA MET A 233 10.56 -25.95 12.99
C MET A 233 9.60 -26.89 12.24
N LEU A 234 8.53 -27.34 12.90
CA LEU A 234 7.51 -28.19 12.28
C LEU A 234 6.78 -27.44 11.17
N THR A 235 6.33 -26.21 11.42
CA THR A 235 5.65 -25.39 10.40
C THR A 235 6.58 -25.07 9.24
N TYR A 236 7.85 -24.76 9.52
CA TYR A 236 8.87 -24.57 8.49
C TYR A 236 9.03 -25.82 7.60
N ALA A 237 9.15 -27.00 8.22
CA ALA A 237 9.28 -28.27 7.51
C ALA A 237 8.03 -28.58 6.67
N CYS A 238 6.82 -28.34 7.18
CA CYS A 238 5.58 -28.50 6.42
C CYS A 238 5.52 -27.56 5.21
N CYS A 239 5.89 -26.28 5.36
CA CYS A 239 5.94 -25.33 4.25
C CYS A 239 6.98 -25.75 3.20
N MET A 240 8.17 -26.20 3.62
CA MET A 240 9.20 -26.75 2.73
C MET A 240 8.69 -27.98 1.97
N ALA A 241 8.11 -28.95 2.67
CA ALA A 241 7.56 -30.16 2.08
C ALA A 241 6.46 -29.84 1.06
N SER A 242 5.59 -28.85 1.35
CA SER A 242 4.55 -28.41 0.41
C SER A 242 5.12 -27.89 -0.92
N ARG A 243 6.28 -27.21 -0.87
CA ARG A 243 6.98 -26.71 -2.06
C ARG A 243 7.66 -27.81 -2.85
N VAL A 244 8.29 -28.77 -2.16
CA VAL A 244 8.92 -29.92 -2.81
C VAL A 244 7.86 -30.76 -3.52
N LEU A 245 6.73 -31.01 -2.85
CA LEU A 245 5.62 -31.78 -3.40
C LEU A 245 5.02 -31.10 -4.63
N ASP A 246 4.85 -29.78 -4.61
CA ASP A 246 4.39 -29.00 -5.77
C ASP A 246 5.38 -29.02 -6.94
N ALA A 247 6.69 -28.98 -6.65
CA ALA A 247 7.72 -29.11 -7.68
C ALA A 247 7.75 -30.52 -8.32
N TRP A 248 7.44 -31.56 -7.53
CA TRP A 248 7.41 -32.96 -8.00
C TRP A 248 6.12 -33.31 -8.75
N MET A 249 5.01 -32.63 -8.44
CA MET A 249 3.70 -32.90 -9.03
C MET A 249 3.07 -31.64 -9.67
N PRO A 250 3.70 -31.05 -10.69
CA PRO A 250 3.24 -29.80 -11.29
C PRO A 250 1.85 -29.90 -11.93
N TRP A 251 1.41 -31.10 -12.35
CA TRP A 251 0.07 -31.32 -12.90
C TRP A 251 -1.05 -31.12 -11.85
N MET A 252 -0.74 -31.20 -10.57
CA MET A 252 -1.72 -30.98 -9.49
C MET A 252 -1.99 -29.49 -9.21
N MET A 253 -1.16 -28.58 -9.74
CA MET A 253 -1.31 -27.12 -9.59
C MET A 253 -1.55 -26.70 -8.13
N LEU A 254 -0.76 -27.27 -7.22
CA LEU A 254 -0.97 -27.06 -5.79
C LEU A 254 -0.62 -25.61 -5.42
N PRO A 255 -1.46 -24.94 -4.61
CA PRO A 255 -1.14 -23.62 -4.09
C PRO A 255 -0.11 -23.77 -2.96
N SER A 256 1.15 -24.03 -3.32
CA SER A 256 2.26 -24.22 -2.37
C SER A 256 2.59 -22.94 -1.62
N PHE A 257 3.03 -23.09 -0.38
CA PHE A 257 3.39 -21.94 0.44
C PHE A 257 4.65 -21.26 -0.12
N PRO A 258 4.62 -19.95 -0.41
CA PRO A 258 5.77 -19.24 -0.98
C PRO A 258 6.99 -19.29 -0.05
N ASP A 259 8.20 -19.15 -0.59
CA ASP A 259 9.42 -19.09 0.22
C ASP A 259 9.60 -17.74 0.94
N VAL A 260 8.70 -17.44 1.86
CA VAL A 260 8.73 -16.20 2.65
C VAL A 260 9.76 -16.23 3.78
N PHE A 261 10.46 -17.36 3.97
CA PHE A 261 11.53 -17.51 4.97
C PHE A 261 12.88 -17.01 4.45
N ARG A 262 13.08 -17.02 3.12
CA ARG A 262 14.19 -16.31 2.48
C ARG A 262 13.83 -14.84 2.32
N LYS A 263 14.83 -14.00 2.02
CA LYS A 263 14.57 -12.59 1.72
C LYS A 263 13.81 -12.48 0.41
N PHE A 264 12.61 -11.92 0.44
CA PHE A 264 11.76 -11.70 -0.73
C PHE A 264 11.34 -10.24 -0.84
N TRP A 265 10.68 -9.87 -1.94
CA TRP A 265 10.02 -8.57 -2.11
C TRP A 265 8.64 -8.81 -2.69
N VAL A 266 7.89 -7.72 -2.88
CA VAL A 266 6.50 -7.80 -3.33
C VAL A 266 6.22 -6.83 -4.46
N TYR A 267 5.21 -7.17 -5.25
CA TYR A 267 4.55 -6.20 -6.12
C TYR A 267 3.35 -5.62 -5.40
N PHE A 268 3.23 -4.30 -5.41
CA PHE A 268 2.08 -3.59 -4.90
C PHE A 268 1.19 -3.14 -6.06
N LEU A 269 -0.05 -3.60 -6.07
CA LEU A 269 -1.06 -3.22 -7.04
C LEU A 269 -1.74 -1.93 -6.58
N TYR A 270 -1.84 -0.95 -7.47
CA TYR A 270 -2.47 0.33 -7.18
C TYR A 270 -3.34 0.81 -8.34
N GLY A 271 -4.24 1.75 -8.03
CA GLY A 271 -5.19 2.27 -9.01
C GLY A 271 -6.06 1.17 -9.62
N LEU A 272 -6.55 0.23 -8.80
CA LEU A 272 -7.43 -0.84 -9.23
C LEU A 272 -8.83 -0.28 -9.48
N HIS A 273 -9.34 -0.42 -10.68
CA HIS A 273 -10.70 -0.02 -11.03
C HIS A 273 -11.28 -0.96 -12.09
N MET A 274 -12.59 -1.20 -12.03
CA MET A 274 -13.28 -2.03 -13.00
C MET A 274 -14.67 -1.48 -13.34
N GLU A 275 -15.06 -1.59 -14.60
CA GLU A 275 -16.36 -1.16 -15.10
C GLU A 275 -17.02 -2.21 -15.98
N GLY A 276 -18.35 -2.17 -16.01
CA GLY A 276 -19.18 -3.03 -16.84
C GLY A 276 -19.38 -4.46 -16.32
N LYS A 277 -20.29 -5.21 -16.95
CA LYS A 277 -20.71 -6.55 -16.50
C LYS A 277 -19.55 -7.55 -16.43
N ASN A 278 -18.56 -7.42 -17.30
CA ASN A 278 -17.38 -8.30 -17.31
C ASN A 278 -16.23 -7.81 -16.40
N GLY A 279 -16.37 -6.65 -15.74
CA GLY A 279 -15.34 -6.03 -14.90
C GLY A 279 -14.68 -7.00 -13.91
N PRO A 280 -15.45 -7.76 -13.10
CA PRO A 280 -14.87 -8.71 -12.15
C PRO A 280 -13.99 -9.79 -12.79
N ARG A 281 -14.40 -10.31 -13.95
CA ARG A 281 -13.64 -11.31 -14.69
C ARG A 281 -12.34 -10.72 -15.25
N LEU A 282 -12.39 -9.49 -15.74
CA LEU A 282 -11.24 -8.76 -16.29
C LEU A 282 -10.22 -8.42 -15.19
N MET A 283 -10.70 -7.98 -14.01
CA MET A 283 -9.85 -7.68 -12.86
C MET A 283 -9.15 -8.93 -12.31
N LYS A 284 -9.84 -10.09 -12.24
CA LYS A 284 -9.19 -11.38 -11.89
C LYS A 284 -8.06 -11.72 -12.86
N SER A 285 -8.26 -11.48 -14.16
CA SER A 285 -7.22 -11.69 -15.18
C SER A 285 -6.05 -10.72 -15.01
N LEU A 286 -6.27 -9.47 -14.61
CA LEU A 286 -5.18 -8.52 -14.31
C LEU A 286 -4.38 -8.96 -13.08
N CYS A 287 -5.06 -9.42 -12.01
CA CYS A 287 -4.37 -9.95 -10.84
C CYS A 287 -3.54 -11.19 -11.20
N ALA A 288 -4.08 -12.08 -12.04
CA ALA A 288 -3.35 -13.24 -12.57
C ALA A 288 -2.14 -12.82 -13.42
N PHE A 289 -2.28 -11.76 -14.22
CA PHE A 289 -1.18 -11.19 -14.99
C PHE A 289 -0.07 -10.64 -14.08
N ALA A 290 -0.40 -9.84 -13.06
CA ALA A 290 0.59 -9.35 -12.10
C ALA A 290 1.26 -10.47 -11.30
N HIS A 291 0.52 -11.53 -10.95
CA HIS A 291 1.10 -12.73 -10.37
C HIS A 291 2.13 -13.37 -11.31
N ASN A 292 1.80 -13.52 -12.60
CA ASN A 292 2.72 -14.09 -13.59
C ASN A 292 3.95 -13.19 -13.81
N MET A 293 3.79 -11.87 -13.81
CA MET A 293 4.94 -10.94 -13.78
C MET A 293 5.83 -11.19 -12.56
N GLY A 294 5.24 -11.38 -11.38
CA GLY A 294 5.99 -11.68 -10.16
C GLY A 294 6.70 -13.04 -10.24
N ARG A 295 6.08 -14.03 -10.87
CA ARG A 295 6.70 -15.34 -11.11
C ARG A 295 7.94 -15.22 -12.01
N ASP A 296 7.89 -14.35 -13.01
CA ASP A 296 9.01 -14.12 -13.93
C ASP A 296 10.13 -13.25 -13.32
N ASP A 297 9.84 -12.51 -12.23
CA ASP A 297 10.81 -11.71 -11.47
C ASP A 297 11.32 -12.50 -10.25
N ASP A 298 12.42 -13.22 -10.46
CA ASP A 298 13.07 -14.06 -9.45
C ASP A 298 13.18 -13.34 -8.11
N GLY A 299 12.60 -13.92 -7.05
CA GLY A 299 12.59 -13.40 -5.67
C GLY A 299 11.35 -12.57 -5.29
N CYS A 300 10.43 -12.29 -6.21
CA CYS A 300 9.12 -11.75 -5.87
C CYS A 300 8.27 -12.81 -5.17
N GLY A 301 7.97 -12.62 -3.89
CA GLY A 301 7.28 -13.63 -3.06
C GLY A 301 5.76 -13.45 -2.99
N ALA A 302 5.26 -12.23 -3.23
CA ALA A 302 3.83 -11.95 -3.19
C ALA A 302 3.45 -10.72 -4.02
N VAL A 303 2.17 -10.70 -4.40
CA VAL A 303 1.46 -9.54 -4.93
C VAL A 303 0.51 -9.05 -3.85
N VAL A 304 0.51 -7.74 -3.59
CA VAL A 304 -0.23 -7.11 -2.49
C VAL A 304 -1.08 -5.99 -3.06
N ALA A 305 -2.29 -5.82 -2.55
CA ALA A 305 -3.15 -4.68 -2.83
C ALA A 305 -3.79 -4.20 -1.53
N GLU A 306 -3.79 -2.89 -1.29
CA GLU A 306 -4.56 -2.30 -0.19
C GLU A 306 -5.78 -1.59 -0.80
N VAL A 307 -6.98 -1.96 -0.34
CA VAL A 307 -8.24 -1.48 -0.91
C VAL A 307 -9.22 -1.07 0.19
N GLY A 308 -10.08 -0.11 -0.11
CA GLY A 308 -11.15 0.29 0.81
C GLY A 308 -12.12 -0.86 1.10
N GLN A 309 -12.64 -0.90 2.33
CA GLN A 309 -13.57 -1.98 2.77
C GLN A 309 -14.83 -2.08 1.89
N ARG A 310 -15.29 -0.95 1.34
CA ARG A 310 -16.48 -0.85 0.48
C ARG A 310 -16.15 -0.86 -1.01
N ASP A 311 -14.88 -1.03 -1.37
CA ASP A 311 -14.46 -1.03 -2.77
C ASP A 311 -14.93 -2.32 -3.46
N PRO A 312 -15.70 -2.24 -4.56
CA PRO A 312 -16.13 -3.43 -5.31
C PRO A 312 -14.98 -4.32 -5.78
N VAL A 313 -13.77 -3.78 -6.00
CA VAL A 313 -12.63 -4.60 -6.44
C VAL A 313 -12.14 -5.57 -5.37
N ARG A 314 -12.42 -5.29 -4.08
CA ARG A 314 -12.03 -6.13 -2.94
C ARG A 314 -12.53 -7.57 -3.05
N GLU A 315 -13.76 -7.74 -3.52
CA GLU A 315 -14.41 -9.06 -3.67
C GLU A 315 -13.80 -9.90 -4.82
N VAL A 316 -12.99 -9.26 -5.65
CA VAL A 316 -12.50 -9.82 -6.91
C VAL A 316 -11.02 -10.16 -6.85
N ILE A 317 -10.23 -9.40 -6.08
CA ILE A 317 -8.79 -9.59 -5.93
C ILE A 317 -8.51 -10.95 -5.28
N PRO A 318 -7.87 -11.89 -5.99
CA PRO A 318 -7.52 -13.18 -5.41
C PRO A 318 -6.50 -12.99 -4.29
N HIS A 319 -6.73 -13.59 -3.12
CA HIS A 319 -5.84 -13.45 -1.97
C HIS A 319 -5.93 -14.67 -1.05
N TRP A 320 -4.95 -14.83 -0.17
CA TRP A 320 -4.96 -15.85 0.88
C TRP A 320 -5.43 -15.26 2.20
N ARG A 321 -6.61 -15.70 2.66
CA ARG A 321 -7.22 -15.20 3.91
C ARG A 321 -6.32 -15.31 5.15
N LYS A 322 -5.41 -16.29 5.20
CA LYS A 322 -4.44 -16.45 6.30
C LYS A 322 -3.31 -15.43 6.28
N LEU A 323 -3.01 -14.83 5.13
CA LEU A 323 -1.93 -13.84 4.95
C LEU A 323 -2.47 -12.42 4.80
N SER A 324 -3.72 -12.27 4.36
CA SER A 324 -4.39 -10.97 4.33
C SER A 324 -4.60 -10.46 5.75
N MET A 325 -4.18 -9.22 5.98
CA MET A 325 -4.41 -8.53 7.25
C MET A 325 -5.84 -8.01 7.23
N SER A 326 -6.63 -8.45 8.21
CA SER A 326 -8.08 -8.24 8.18
C SER A 326 -8.44 -6.78 8.01
N GLU A 327 -7.76 -5.86 8.70
CA GLU A 327 -8.03 -4.42 8.64
C GLU A 327 -6.80 -3.61 9.09
N ASP A 328 -6.22 -2.79 8.21
CA ASP A 328 -5.31 -1.73 8.64
C ASP A 328 -6.13 -0.56 9.16
N LEU A 329 -5.70 0.06 10.27
CA LEU A 329 -6.36 1.22 10.84
C LEU A 329 -5.61 2.49 10.42
N TRP A 330 -6.29 3.33 9.66
CA TRP A 330 -5.83 4.67 9.35
C TRP A 330 -6.40 5.66 10.36
N CYS A 331 -5.51 6.39 11.02
CA CYS A 331 -5.86 7.47 11.94
C CYS A 331 -5.44 8.80 11.33
N ILE A 332 -6.23 9.85 11.52
CA ILE A 332 -5.99 11.18 10.95
C ILE A 332 -6.14 12.26 12.03
N LYS A 333 -5.49 13.40 11.84
CA LYS A 333 -5.60 14.58 12.69
C LYS A 333 -5.58 15.83 11.82
N LYS A 334 -6.44 16.80 12.15
CA LYS A 334 -6.39 18.15 11.57
C LYS A 334 -5.33 18.96 12.28
N LEU A 335 -4.39 19.52 11.53
CA LEU A 335 -3.25 20.28 12.05
C LEU A 335 -3.51 21.78 12.13
N ASN A 336 -4.35 22.31 11.24
CA ASN A 336 -4.62 23.74 11.15
C ASN A 336 -6.11 24.02 11.39
N TYR A 337 -6.41 24.70 12.49
CA TYR A 337 -7.71 25.27 12.79
C TYR A 337 -7.66 26.76 12.42
N ARG A 338 -7.46 27.09 11.15
CA ARG A 338 -7.81 28.46 10.75
C ARG A 338 -9.32 28.58 10.97
N SER A 339 -9.73 29.65 11.64
CA SER A 339 -11.10 30.02 11.93
C SER A 339 -11.85 30.23 10.60
N ASP A 340 -12.32 29.14 9.99
CA ASP A 340 -13.16 29.16 8.80
C ASP A 340 -14.58 29.59 9.19
N GLU A 341 -14.75 30.85 9.58
CA GLU A 341 -16.06 31.52 9.60
C GLU A 341 -16.61 31.75 8.17
N LYS A 342 -15.85 31.41 7.11
CA LYS A 342 -16.27 31.59 5.72
C LYS A 342 -16.29 30.33 4.85
N CYS A 343 -16.07 29.14 5.40
CA CYS A 343 -16.17 27.91 4.61
C CYS A 343 -16.97 26.83 5.35
N GLY A 344 -18.30 26.93 5.31
CA GLY A 344 -19.24 25.88 5.73
C GLY A 344 -19.20 24.60 4.87
N LEU A 345 -18.05 24.25 4.28
CA LEU A 345 -17.86 23.09 3.41
C LEU A 345 -17.13 21.96 4.16
N SER A 346 -17.93 21.25 4.97
CA SER A 346 -17.68 20.00 5.70
C SER A 346 -16.21 19.68 6.03
N ASP A 347 -15.89 19.71 7.32
CA ASP A 347 -14.65 19.16 7.86
C ASP A 347 -14.44 17.73 7.34
N TRP A 348 -13.27 17.43 6.76
CA TRP A 348 -13.03 16.15 6.07
C TRP A 348 -13.25 14.94 7.00
N LEU A 349 -12.96 15.15 8.28
CA LEU A 349 -13.16 14.18 9.36
C LEU A 349 -14.63 13.80 9.58
N ASN A 350 -15.55 14.75 9.36
CA ASN A 350 -16.98 14.61 9.64
C ASN A 350 -17.82 14.36 8.37
N SER A 351 -17.22 14.55 7.20
CA SER A 351 -17.88 14.31 5.92
C SER A 351 -17.97 12.81 5.59
N ARG A 352 -19.13 12.37 5.09
CA ARG A 352 -19.25 11.03 4.51
C ARG A 352 -18.41 10.97 3.22
N PRO A 353 -17.65 9.88 2.98
CA PRO A 353 -16.91 9.71 1.74
C PRO A 353 -17.84 9.84 0.53
N SER A 354 -17.44 10.66 -0.46
CA SER A 354 -18.22 10.85 -1.69
C SER A 354 -18.16 9.64 -2.63
N SER A 355 -17.26 8.70 -2.38
CA SER A 355 -17.08 7.47 -3.13
C SER A 355 -16.69 6.32 -2.19
N PRO A 356 -17.05 5.06 -2.51
CA PRO A 356 -16.50 3.89 -1.82
C PRO A 356 -15.00 3.67 -2.12
N LEU A 357 -14.47 4.31 -3.17
CA LEU A 357 -13.09 4.16 -3.61
C LEU A 357 -12.14 4.99 -2.74
N ILE A 358 -11.01 4.38 -2.37
CA ILE A 358 -9.87 5.03 -1.73
C ILE A 358 -8.66 4.76 -2.62
N PHE A 359 -7.96 5.80 -3.04
CA PHE A 359 -6.73 5.62 -3.78
C PHE A 359 -5.57 5.48 -2.79
N VAL A 360 -4.92 4.31 -2.78
CA VAL A 360 -3.69 4.09 -2.01
C VAL A 360 -2.48 4.48 -2.86
N ASP A 361 -1.71 5.45 -2.38
CA ASP A 361 -0.51 5.93 -3.06
C ASP A 361 0.59 4.87 -2.92
N PRO A 362 1.10 4.27 -4.02
CA PRO A 362 2.10 3.21 -3.92
C PRO A 362 3.43 3.69 -3.32
N ARG A 363 3.67 5.02 -3.26
CA ARG A 363 4.82 5.60 -2.58
C ARG A 363 4.75 5.48 -1.05
N ASP A 364 3.56 5.25 -0.47
CA ASP A 364 3.38 5.07 0.98
C ASP A 364 3.92 3.71 1.49
N ILE A 365 4.16 2.76 0.57
CA ILE A 365 4.51 1.36 0.86
C ILE A 365 5.96 1.20 1.29
#